data_AF-A0A6M6E0P0-F1
#
_entry.id   AF-A0A6M6E0P0-F1
#
_cell.length_a   1.000
_cell.length_b   1.000
_cell.length_c   1.000
_cell.angle_alpha   90.00
_cell.angle_beta   90.00
_cell.angle_gamma   90.00
#
_symmetry.space_group_name_H-M   'P 1'
#
loop_
_entity.id
_entity.type
_entity.pdbx_description
1 polymer ?
#
loop_
_entity_poly.entity_id
_entity_poly.type
_entity_poly.pdbx_seq_one_letter_code
_entity_poly.pdbx_strand_id
1 'polypeptide(L)'
;MKKVIIIVSAIILVFVAIYFFFIREVRGTDEVFLIPEGFTGCVGIYYDQKGAKSLIKKEKKIVYEISENGKLMTSSPQNFGWAKENESGGYDVTFYYVNNKGEKTQKISHEKIGYEYTNEYYSDSTGETLRSYTFYISEKKNKFPDSVECNN
;
A
#
# COMPACT_ATOMS: atom_id res chain seq x y z
N MET A 1 -18.59 -9.87 -50.37
CA MET A 1 -18.09 -10.85 -49.38
C MET A 1 -16.74 -10.44 -48.77
N LYS A 2 -15.67 -10.21 -49.55
CA LYS A 2 -14.34 -9.82 -49.01
C LYS A 2 -14.35 -8.57 -48.11
N LYS A 3 -15.08 -7.52 -48.50
CA LYS A 3 -15.23 -6.28 -47.70
C LYS A 3 -15.95 -6.51 -46.36
N VAL A 4 -16.96 -7.38 -46.34
CA VAL A 4 -17.70 -7.75 -45.12
C VAL A 4 -16.80 -8.54 -44.17
N ILE A 5 -16.00 -9.48 -44.70
CA ILE A 5 -15.03 -10.24 -43.92
C ILE A 5 -13.97 -9.32 -43.29
N ILE A 6 -13.43 -8.36 -44.04
CA ILE A 6 -12.44 -7.40 -43.52
C ILE A 6 -13.03 -6.56 -42.38
N ILE A 7 -14.27 -6.06 -42.53
CA ILE A 7 -14.94 -5.26 -41.50
C ILE A 7 -15.18 -6.10 -40.24
N VAL A 8 -15.68 -7.34 -40.38
CA VAL A 8 -15.90 -8.24 -39.24
C VAL A 8 -14.58 -8.58 -38.53
N SER A 9 -13.52 -8.88 -39.28
CA SER A 9 -12.20 -9.15 -38.69
C SER A 9 -11.62 -7.94 -37.96
N ALA A 10 -11.79 -6.72 -38.49
CA ALA A 10 -11.36 -5.50 -37.82
C ALA A 10 -12.13 -5.26 -36.51
N ILE A 11 -13.45 -5.49 -36.52
CA ILE A 11 -14.30 -5.38 -35.32
C ILE A 11 -13.86 -6.38 -34.25
N ILE A 12 -13.62 -7.65 -34.62
CA ILE A 12 -13.14 -8.67 -33.69
C ILE A 12 -11.78 -8.28 -33.10
N LEU A 13 -10.85 -7.79 -33.92
CA LEU A 13 -9.54 -7.32 -33.44
C LEU A 13 -9.66 -6.16 -32.45
N VAL A 14 -10.57 -5.21 -32.68
CA VAL A 14 -10.85 -4.11 -31.76
C VAL A 14 -11.41 -4.62 -30.44
N PHE A 15 -12.38 -5.55 -30.46
CA PHE A 15 -12.92 -6.14 -29.23
C PHE A 15 -11.88 -6.96 -28.46
N VAL A 16 -11.01 -7.71 -29.14
CA VAL A 16 -9.91 -8.44 -28.50
C VAL A 16 -8.91 -7.47 -27.88
N ALA A 17 -8.56 -6.38 -28.56
CA ALA A 17 -7.69 -5.35 -28.01
C ALA A 17 -8.33 -4.70 -26.78
N ILE A 18 -9.59 -4.30 -26.83
CA ILE A 18 -10.30 -3.72 -25.69
C ILE A 18 -10.32 -4.69 -24.50
N TYR A 19 -10.63 -5.97 -24.72
CA TYR A 19 -10.59 -6.99 -23.68
C TYR A 19 -9.19 -7.10 -23.05
N PHE A 20 -8.14 -7.12 -23.88
CA PHE A 20 -6.77 -7.29 -23.41
C PHE A 20 -6.22 -6.05 -22.69
N PHE A 21 -6.64 -4.85 -23.09
CA PHE A 21 -6.19 -3.58 -22.51
C PHE A 21 -7.01 -3.15 -21.28
N PHE A 22 -8.32 -3.41 -21.24
CA PHE A 22 -9.20 -2.87 -20.19
C PHE A 22 -9.71 -3.91 -19.18
N ILE A 23 -9.80 -5.18 -19.53
CA ILE A 23 -10.38 -6.22 -18.63
C ILE A 23 -9.29 -6.97 -17.83
N ARG A 24 -8.01 -6.68 -18.11
CA ARG A 24 -6.88 -7.29 -17.43
C ARG A 24 -6.48 -6.61 -16.11
N GLU A 25 -7.13 -5.52 -15.72
CA GLU A 25 -6.78 -4.81 -14.49
C GLU A 25 -7.14 -5.68 -13.28
N VAL A 26 -6.12 -6.25 -12.65
CA VAL A 26 -6.28 -7.07 -11.46
C VAL A 26 -6.35 -6.13 -10.27
N ARG A 27 -7.43 -6.16 -9.49
CA ARG A 27 -7.63 -5.26 -8.36
C ARG A 27 -7.17 -5.90 -7.04
N GLY A 28 -6.32 -5.19 -6.31
CA GLY A 28 -5.90 -5.52 -4.95
C GLY A 28 -6.93 -5.11 -3.90
N THR A 29 -6.56 -5.27 -2.64
CA THR A 29 -7.36 -4.82 -1.49
C THR A 29 -6.97 -3.37 -1.15
N ASP A 30 -7.93 -2.47 -1.04
CA ASP A 30 -7.65 -1.07 -0.67
C ASP A 30 -7.04 -0.99 0.74
N GLU A 31 -6.24 0.03 0.99
CA GLU A 31 -5.48 0.21 2.22
C GLU A 31 -5.83 1.50 2.95
N VAL A 32 -5.93 1.40 4.27
CA VAL A 32 -6.23 2.53 5.16
C VAL A 32 -5.21 2.56 6.28
N PHE A 33 -4.41 3.62 6.33
CA PHE A 33 -3.46 3.87 7.41
C PHE A 33 -4.08 4.82 8.43
N LEU A 34 -4.14 4.36 9.68
CA LEU A 34 -4.58 5.12 10.84
C LEU A 34 -3.34 5.55 11.61
N ILE A 35 -3.04 6.84 11.53
CA ILE A 35 -1.82 7.46 12.05
C ILE A 35 -2.17 8.23 13.33
N PRO A 36 -1.38 8.14 14.40
CA PRO A 36 -1.59 8.95 15.60
C PRO A 36 -1.64 10.45 15.26
N GLU A 37 -2.61 11.16 15.83
CA GLU A 37 -2.81 12.58 15.56
C GLU A 37 -1.54 13.40 15.83
N GLY A 38 -1.17 14.24 14.86
CA GLY A 38 0.03 15.08 14.93
C GLY A 38 1.35 14.37 14.60
N PHE A 39 1.34 13.06 14.35
CA PHE A 39 2.56 12.33 13.99
C PHE A 39 3.15 12.83 12.67
N THR A 40 4.47 13.03 12.69
CA THR A 40 5.33 13.29 11.54
C THR A 40 6.61 12.49 11.72
N GLY A 41 7.23 12.12 10.60
CA GLY A 41 8.38 11.22 10.62
C GLY A 41 8.12 9.92 9.88
N CYS A 42 8.95 8.93 10.17
CA CYS A 42 8.94 7.63 9.52
C CYS A 42 7.86 6.72 10.05
N VAL A 43 7.08 6.16 9.13
CA VAL A 43 6.17 5.06 9.40
C VAL A 43 6.74 3.78 8.81
N GLY A 44 6.73 2.71 9.60
CA GLY A 44 7.22 1.39 9.18
C GLY A 44 6.23 0.28 9.51
N ILE A 45 5.92 -0.55 8.52
CA ILE A 45 5.15 -1.78 8.68
C ILE A 45 6.10 -2.94 8.49
N TYR A 46 6.22 -3.79 9.50
CA TYR A 46 7.13 -4.94 9.53
C TYR A 46 6.32 -6.21 9.51
N TYR A 47 6.49 -6.98 8.44
CA TYR A 47 5.72 -8.18 8.15
C TYR A 47 6.40 -9.43 8.72
N ASP A 48 5.66 -10.54 8.74
CA ASP A 48 6.17 -11.85 9.13
C ASP A 48 6.72 -11.92 10.58
N GLN A 49 6.26 -11.03 11.46
CA GLN A 49 6.70 -10.95 12.86
C GLN A 49 6.01 -12.02 13.73
N LYS A 50 6.79 -12.97 14.24
CA LYS A 50 6.28 -14.04 15.12
C LYS A 50 5.66 -13.45 16.39
N GLY A 51 4.45 -13.88 16.72
CA GLY A 51 3.72 -13.44 17.92
C GLY A 51 3.04 -12.07 17.82
N ALA A 52 3.23 -11.33 16.71
CA ALA A 52 2.49 -10.11 16.44
C ALA A 52 1.04 -10.39 16.03
N LYS A 53 0.19 -9.36 16.08
CA LYS A 53 -1.19 -9.46 15.59
C LYS A 53 -1.20 -9.54 14.06
N SER A 54 -2.04 -10.39 13.50
CA SER A 54 -2.27 -10.44 12.05
C SER A 54 -3.12 -9.25 11.59
N LEU A 55 -2.85 -8.76 10.38
CA LEU A 55 -3.74 -7.83 9.69
C LEU A 55 -5.10 -8.47 9.44
N ILE A 56 -6.13 -7.64 9.45
CA ILE A 56 -7.52 -8.04 9.23
C ILE A 56 -8.09 -7.21 8.10
N LYS A 57 -8.85 -7.85 7.20
CA LYS A 57 -9.65 -7.15 6.19
C LYS A 57 -10.97 -6.73 6.81
N LYS A 58 -11.19 -5.43 6.99
CA LYS A 58 -12.47 -4.84 7.39
C LYS A 58 -13.11 -4.18 6.17
N GLU A 59 -14.34 -4.55 5.83
CA GLU A 59 -15.09 -3.92 4.73
C GLU A 59 -14.35 -3.90 3.37
N LYS A 60 -13.63 -4.98 3.04
CA LYS A 60 -12.78 -5.09 1.83
C LYS A 60 -11.56 -4.16 1.83
N LYS A 61 -11.14 -3.67 2.99
CA LYS A 61 -9.94 -2.86 3.15
C LYS A 61 -9.02 -3.46 4.20
N ILE A 62 -7.73 -3.26 4.04
CA ILE A 62 -6.76 -3.54 5.09
C ILE A 62 -6.60 -2.26 5.91
N VAL A 63 -6.72 -2.39 7.23
CA VAL A 63 -6.54 -1.27 8.16
C VAL A 63 -5.23 -1.46 8.88
N TYR A 64 -4.31 -0.52 8.69
CA TYR A 64 -3.01 -0.45 9.35
C TYR A 64 -3.12 0.56 10.49
N GLU A 65 -3.21 0.07 11.71
CA GLU A 65 -3.20 0.89 12.93
C GLU A 65 -1.75 1.13 13.35
N ILE A 66 -1.24 2.34 13.10
CA ILE A 66 0.14 2.71 13.41
C ILE A 66 0.22 3.16 14.86
N SER A 67 1.22 2.67 15.60
CA SER A 67 1.43 3.06 16.99
C SER A 67 2.13 4.41 17.10
N GLU A 68 2.16 5.00 18.31
CA GLU A 68 2.72 6.34 18.57
C GLU A 68 4.20 6.49 18.14
N ASN A 69 4.94 5.39 18.07
CA ASN A 69 6.33 5.39 17.61
C ASN A 69 6.50 5.28 16.09
N GLY A 70 5.40 5.30 15.32
CA GLY A 70 5.42 5.17 13.86
C GLY A 70 5.52 3.73 13.34
N LYS A 71 5.55 2.72 14.22
CA LYS A 71 5.78 1.32 13.81
C LYS A 71 4.53 0.47 13.96
N LEU A 72 4.39 -0.50 13.06
CA LEU A 72 3.41 -1.59 13.13
C LEU A 72 4.11 -2.92 12.88
N MET A 73 4.12 -3.78 13.89
CA MET A 73 4.57 -5.17 13.77
C MET A 73 3.36 -6.06 13.46
N THR A 74 3.45 -6.88 12.41
CA THR A 74 2.37 -7.80 12.03
C THR A 74 2.89 -9.19 11.68
N SER A 75 2.09 -10.20 12.00
CA SER A 75 2.36 -11.59 11.59
C SER A 75 1.89 -11.89 10.17
N SER A 76 1.20 -10.95 9.51
CA SER A 76 0.78 -11.11 8.12
C SER A 76 1.97 -10.97 7.17
N PRO A 77 1.94 -11.65 6.01
CA PRO A 77 2.95 -11.47 4.99
C PRO A 77 2.76 -10.14 4.25
N GLN A 78 3.82 -9.65 3.62
CA GLN A 78 3.78 -8.40 2.84
C GLN A 78 2.79 -8.44 1.66
N ASN A 79 2.54 -9.61 1.08
CA ASN A 79 1.56 -9.77 0.01
C ASN A 79 0.11 -9.91 0.51
N PHE A 80 -0.14 -9.70 1.81
CA PHE A 80 -1.48 -9.72 2.35
C PHE A 80 -2.32 -8.61 1.70
N GLY A 81 -3.37 -9.01 0.97
CA GLY A 81 -4.21 -8.06 0.23
C GLY A 81 -3.94 -7.99 -1.26
N TRP A 82 -2.84 -8.58 -1.72
CA TRP A 82 -2.51 -8.63 -3.13
C TRP A 82 -3.54 -9.44 -3.90
N ALA A 83 -3.75 -9.05 -5.15
CA ALA A 83 -4.71 -9.71 -6.01
C ALA A 83 -4.23 -11.11 -6.45
N LYS A 84 -2.92 -11.31 -6.54
CA LYS A 84 -2.25 -12.59 -6.78
C LYS A 84 -0.96 -12.68 -5.97
N GLU A 85 -0.40 -13.88 -5.88
CA GLU A 85 0.83 -14.15 -5.12
C GLU A 85 2.01 -13.22 -5.49
N ASN A 86 2.11 -12.85 -6.76
CA ASN A 86 3.19 -12.03 -7.32
C ASN A 86 2.72 -10.69 -7.92
N GLU A 87 1.47 -10.30 -7.70
CA GLU A 87 0.89 -9.08 -8.29
C GLU A 87 -0.06 -8.44 -7.27
N SER A 88 0.30 -7.26 -6.74
CA SER A 88 -0.55 -6.52 -5.80
C SER A 88 -1.91 -6.19 -6.40
N GLY A 89 -1.94 -5.97 -7.71
CA GLY A 89 -3.05 -5.36 -8.41
C GLY A 89 -3.13 -3.86 -8.13
N GLY A 90 -4.05 -3.16 -8.79
CA GLY A 90 -4.38 -1.77 -8.47
C GLY A 90 -5.20 -1.69 -7.19
N TYR A 91 -4.88 -0.76 -6.30
CA TYR A 91 -5.60 -0.53 -5.05
C TYR A 91 -5.53 0.95 -4.66
N ASP A 92 -6.53 1.39 -3.89
CA ASP A 92 -6.56 2.75 -3.34
C ASP A 92 -5.89 2.77 -1.97
N VAL A 93 -5.02 3.76 -1.72
CA VAL A 93 -4.41 3.99 -0.40
C VAL A 93 -4.94 5.27 0.21
N THR A 94 -5.32 5.23 1.49
CA THR A 94 -5.78 6.41 2.22
C THR A 94 -5.15 6.52 3.60
N PHE A 95 -4.89 7.75 4.03
CA PHE A 95 -4.23 8.04 5.29
C PHE A 95 -5.13 8.95 6.14
N TYR A 96 -5.27 8.63 7.43
CA TYR A 96 -6.04 9.42 8.39
C TYR A 96 -5.25 9.61 9.68
N TYR A 97 -5.31 10.81 10.25
CA TYR A 97 -5.01 10.99 11.66
C TYR A 97 -6.15 10.44 12.51
N VAL A 98 -5.81 9.80 13.62
CA VAL A 98 -6.75 9.30 14.63
C VAL A 98 -6.39 9.83 16.01
N ASN A 99 -7.41 10.14 16.81
CA ASN A 99 -7.23 10.53 18.21
C ASN A 99 -6.95 9.31 19.11
N ASN A 100 -6.72 9.55 20.40
CA ASN A 100 -6.44 8.50 21.39
C ASN A 100 -7.59 7.47 21.58
N LYS A 101 -8.80 7.75 21.05
CA LYS A 101 -9.93 6.82 21.04
C LYS A 101 -10.01 5.98 19.75
N GLY A 102 -9.09 6.21 18.80
CA GLY A 102 -9.09 5.58 17.47
C GLY A 102 -10.07 6.21 16.48
N GLU A 103 -10.66 7.37 16.80
CA GLU A 103 -11.59 8.07 15.91
C GLU A 103 -10.80 8.88 14.88
N LYS A 104 -11.19 8.80 13.60
CA LYS A 104 -10.56 9.56 12.51
C LYS A 104 -10.84 11.05 12.69
N THR A 105 -9.79 11.86 12.84
CA THR A 105 -9.92 13.31 13.02
C THR A 105 -9.69 14.07 11.72
N GLN A 106 -8.73 13.63 10.90
CA GLN A 106 -8.37 14.32 9.67
C GLN A 106 -7.85 13.36 8.59
N LYS A 107 -8.24 13.56 7.33
CA LYS A 107 -7.60 12.88 6.18
C LYS A 107 -6.26 13.54 5.88
N ILE A 108 -5.20 12.75 5.73
CA ILE A 108 -3.86 13.22 5.38
C ILE A 108 -3.75 13.28 3.85
N SER A 109 -3.29 14.42 3.33
CA SER A 109 -3.06 14.60 1.88
C SER A 109 -1.88 13.73 1.42
N HIS A 110 -1.99 13.12 0.24
CA HIS A 110 -0.88 12.37 -0.38
C HIS A 110 0.35 13.25 -0.60
N GLU A 111 0.18 14.57 -0.75
CA GLU A 111 1.27 15.55 -0.85
C GLU A 111 2.12 15.65 0.44
N LYS A 112 1.63 15.10 1.56
CA LYS A 112 2.41 14.99 2.80
C LYS A 112 3.15 13.66 2.92
N ILE A 113 2.88 12.71 2.04
CA ILE A 113 3.43 11.35 2.09
C ILE A 113 4.64 11.27 1.16
N GLY A 114 5.81 11.08 1.75
CA GLY A 114 7.04 10.77 1.04
C GLY A 114 7.08 9.25 0.85
N TYR A 115 6.73 8.80 -0.35
CA TYR A 115 6.78 7.39 -0.69
C TYR A 115 8.23 6.99 -0.95
N GLU A 116 8.87 6.45 0.07
CA GLU A 116 10.12 5.72 -0.08
C GLU A 116 9.77 4.25 -0.02
N TYR A 117 9.45 3.67 -1.18
CA TYR A 117 9.13 2.24 -1.28
C TYR A 117 10.40 1.42 -1.10
N THR A 118 10.94 1.38 0.11
CA THR A 118 12.01 0.45 0.45
C THR A 118 11.36 -0.85 0.89
N ASN A 119 11.10 -1.72 -0.10
CA ASN A 119 10.97 -3.16 0.13
C ASN A 119 12.35 -3.68 0.56
N GLU A 120 12.77 -3.28 1.75
CA GLU A 120 14.08 -3.60 2.26
C GLU A 120 14.01 -4.86 3.10
N TYR A 121 14.96 -5.73 2.81
CA TYR A 121 15.27 -6.91 3.57
C TYR A 121 16.28 -6.48 4.64
N TYR A 122 15.81 -6.12 5.83
CA TYR A 122 16.69 -5.72 6.92
C TYR A 122 17.15 -6.95 7.69
N SER A 123 18.45 -7.09 7.93
CA SER A 123 18.93 -8.04 8.95
C SER A 123 18.90 -7.33 10.29
N ASP A 124 18.05 -7.79 11.21
CA ASP A 124 18.13 -7.30 12.59
C ASP A 124 19.40 -7.81 13.30
N SER A 125 19.60 -7.43 14.57
CA SER A 125 20.76 -7.87 15.36
C SER A 125 20.83 -9.39 15.57
N THR A 126 19.79 -10.13 15.18
CA THR A 126 19.72 -11.60 15.21
C THR A 126 20.05 -12.24 13.86
N GLY A 127 20.12 -11.45 12.78
CA GLY A 127 20.36 -11.90 11.41
C GLY A 127 19.10 -12.35 10.66
N GLU A 128 17.90 -12.20 11.25
CA GLU A 128 16.65 -12.49 10.55
C GLU A 128 16.34 -11.37 9.55
N THR A 129 15.99 -11.77 8.32
CA THR A 129 15.62 -10.83 7.27
C THR A 129 14.17 -10.38 7.41
N LEU A 130 13.95 -9.14 7.82
CA LEU A 130 12.64 -8.54 8.01
C LEU A 130 12.20 -7.87 6.71
N ARG A 131 10.99 -8.21 6.24
CA ARG A 131 10.32 -7.47 5.16
C ARG A 131 9.58 -6.29 5.76
N SER A 132 9.85 -5.11 5.24
CA SER A 132 9.09 -3.92 5.64
C SER A 132 8.58 -3.11 4.47
N TYR A 133 7.62 -2.25 4.79
CA TYR A 133 7.12 -1.19 3.95
C TYR A 133 7.19 0.10 4.77
N THR A 134 7.89 1.10 4.27
CA THR A 134 8.12 2.36 4.97
C THR A 134 7.60 3.53 4.14
N PHE A 135 7.28 4.62 4.81
CA PHE A 135 7.00 5.91 4.18
C PHE A 135 7.18 7.03 5.20
N TYR A 136 7.36 8.25 4.71
CA TYR A 136 7.54 9.42 5.55
C TYR A 136 6.30 10.31 5.55
N ILE A 137 5.90 10.81 6.72
CA ILE A 137 4.86 11.83 6.85
C ILE A 137 5.51 13.17 7.17
N SER A 138 5.37 14.12 6.25
CA SER A 138 5.87 15.49 6.41
C SER A 138 4.89 16.40 7.17
N GLU A 139 5.44 17.35 7.92
CA GLU A 139 4.67 18.43 8.54
C GLU A 139 3.98 19.31 7.49
N LYS A 140 4.69 19.60 6.39
CA LYS A 140 4.28 20.53 5.34
C LYS A 140 4.22 19.80 4.00
N LYS A 141 3.17 20.07 3.23
CA LYS A 141 2.98 19.51 1.89
C LYS A 141 4.23 19.71 1.03
N ASN A 142 4.64 18.66 0.33
CA ASN A 142 5.75 18.64 -0.61
C ASN A 142 7.08 19.12 -0.01
N LYS A 143 7.27 18.97 1.31
CA LYS A 143 8.53 19.26 2.00
C LYS A 143 9.02 18.01 2.70
N PHE A 144 10.00 17.37 2.09
CA PHE A 144 10.64 16.17 2.59
C PHE A 144 12.10 16.47 2.90
N PRO A 145 12.70 15.80 3.91
CA PRO A 145 14.14 15.81 4.10
C PRO A 145 14.88 15.37 2.82
N ASP A 146 16.08 15.91 2.58
CA ASP A 146 16.89 15.59 1.39
C ASP A 146 17.27 14.10 1.32
N SER A 147 17.42 13.47 2.49
CA SER A 147 17.43 12.02 2.66
C SER A 147 16.55 11.68 3.85
N VAL A 148 15.57 10.81 3.63
CA VAL A 148 14.90 10.11 4.72
C VAL A 148 15.50 8.72 4.72
N GLU A 149 16.13 8.32 5.82
CA GLU A 149 16.37 6.90 6.05
C GLU A 149 15.45 6.52 7.21
N CYS A 150 14.39 5.79 6.92
CA CYS A 150 13.54 5.23 7.95
C CYS A 150 14.25 4.05 8.62
N ASN A 151 15.28 4.38 9.41
CA ASN A 151 16.08 3.43 10.16
C ASN A 151 15.28 2.84 11.33
N ASN A 152 15.55 1.56 11.61
CA ASN A 152 14.96 0.81 12.72
C ASN A 152 15.41 1.30 14.09
#